data_AF-A0A8T6QHK3-F1
#
_entry.id   AF-A0A8T6QHK3-F1
#
_cell.length_a   1.000
_cell.length_b   1.000
_cell.length_c   1.000
_cell.angle_alpha   90.00
_cell.angle_beta   90.00
_cell.angle_gamma   90.00
#
_symmetry.space_group_name_H-M   'P 1'
#
loop_
_entity.id
_entity.type
_entity.pdbx_description
1 polymer ?
#
loop_
_entity_poly.entity_id
_entity_poly.type
_entity_poly.pdbx_seq_one_letter_code
_entity_poly.pdbx_strand_id
1 'polypeptide(L)' 'MCDRQIANIDISKEYDESLGTDDVHYQSFARMAAFFGRHMLPHRHEQYFQMHFLNSGQIEL' A
#
# COMPACT_ATOMS: atom_id res chain seq x y z
N MET A 1 -2.42 -27.50 0.44
CA MET A 1 -2.10 -26.15 -0.06
C MET A 1 -2.06 -25.26 1.16
N CYS A 2 -0.92 -24.70 1.53
CA CYS A 2 -0.85 -23.82 2.70
C CYS A 2 -1.67 -22.57 2.40
N ASP A 3 -2.73 -22.36 3.18
CA ASP A 3 -3.56 -21.18 3.12
C ASP A 3 -2.71 -19.99 3.63
N ARG A 4 -1.90 -19.42 2.73
CA ARG A 4 -1.04 -18.28 3.07
C ARG A 4 -1.99 -17.10 3.22
N GLN A 5 -2.31 -16.79 4.47
CA GLN A 5 -3.18 -15.68 4.82
C GLN A 5 -2.73 -14.43 4.06
N ILE A 6 -3.59 -13.93 3.17
CA ILE A 6 -3.34 -12.70 2.43
C ILE A 6 -3.29 -11.59 3.49
N ALA A 7 -2.13 -10.97 3.66
CA ALA A 7 -1.94 -9.92 4.64
C ALA A 7 -2.87 -8.74 4.36
N ASN A 8 -3.31 -8.04 5.41
CA ASN A 8 -4.11 -6.83 5.29
C ASN A 8 -3.30 -5.68 5.87
N ILE A 9 -2.96 -4.70 5.04
CA ILE A 9 -2.17 -3.53 5.42
C ILE A 9 -3.12 -2.39 5.78
N ASP A 10 -3.06 -1.97 7.03
CA ASP A 10 -3.70 -0.75 7.50
C ASP A 10 -2.71 0.41 7.37
N ILE A 11 -2.79 1.16 6.26
CA ILE A 11 -1.88 2.28 5.96
C ILE A 11 -1.88 3.31 7.09
N SER A 12 -3.02 3.53 7.74
CA SER A 12 -3.16 4.52 8.81
C SER A 12 -2.37 4.16 10.07
N LYS A 13 -2.09 2.87 10.28
CA LYS A 13 -1.33 2.38 11.44
C LYS A 13 0.09 1.98 11.08
N GLU A 14 0.29 1.37 9.93
CA GLU A 14 1.56 0.71 9.57
C GLU A 14 2.54 1.64 8.87
N TYR A 15 2.08 2.74 8.26
CA TYR A 15 2.94 3.64 7.48
C TYR A 15 3.09 5.02 8.11
N ASP A 16 1.99 5.64 8.51
CA ASP A 16 2.01 6.98 9.09
C ASP A 16 0.78 7.23 9.97
N GLU A 17 0.98 7.18 11.29
CA GLU A 17 -0.06 7.41 12.30
C GLU A 17 -0.65 8.84 12.24
N SER A 18 0.05 9.79 11.59
CA SER A 18 -0.47 11.14 11.39
C SER A 18 -1.50 11.25 10.27
N LEU A 19 -1.65 10.21 9.44
CA LEU A 19 -2.57 10.15 8.30
C LEU A 19 -3.91 9.49 8.64
N GLY A 20 -4.15 9.12 9.90
CA GLY A 20 -5.34 8.38 10.33
C GLY A 20 -6.65 9.18 10.37
N THR A 21 -6.65 10.45 9.93
CA THR A 21 -7.84 11.32 9.95
C THR A 21 -8.27 11.85 8.59
N ASP A 22 -7.51 11.56 7.52
CA ASP A 22 -7.79 12.14 6.21
C ASP A 22 -8.73 11.25 5.38
N ASP A 23 -9.74 11.85 4.75
CA ASP A 23 -10.67 11.14 3.85
C ASP A 23 -9.98 10.54 2.61
N VAL A 24 -8.81 11.07 2.26
CA VAL A 24 -8.02 10.66 1.09
C VAL A 24 -6.53 10.60 1.46
N HIS A 25 -5.97 9.39 1.40
CA HIS A 25 -4.52 9.19 1.47
C HIS A 25 -3.92 9.14 0.06
N TYR A 26 -2.90 9.95 -0.21
CA TYR A 26 -2.13 9.88 -1.45
C TYR A 26 -0.62 9.83 -1.19
N GLN A 27 0.07 8.95 -1.92
CA GLN A 27 1.51 8.81 -1.80
C GLN A 27 2.15 8.37 -3.12
N SER A 28 3.42 8.76 -3.32
CA SER A 28 4.20 8.25 -4.45
C SER A 28 4.60 6.78 -4.25
N PHE A 29 4.62 6.01 -5.34
CA PHE A 29 5.15 4.64 -5.33
C PHE A 29 6.58 4.56 -4.81
N ALA A 30 7.42 5.54 -5.14
CA ALA A 30 8.81 5.57 -4.69
C ALA A 30 8.92 5.67 -3.16
N ARG A 31 8.10 6.52 -2.52
CA ARG A 31 8.11 6.66 -1.05
C ARG A 31 7.53 5.46 -0.34
N MET A 32 6.46 4.84 -0.89
CA MET A 32 5.93 3.59 -0.34
C MET A 32 6.94 2.45 -0.48
N ALA A 33 7.60 2.32 -1.64
CA ALA A 33 8.61 1.30 -1.89
C ALA A 33 9.87 1.48 -1.04
N ALA A 34 10.21 2.71 -0.65
CA ALA A 34 11.31 2.97 0.29
C ALA A 34 11.03 2.43 1.70
N PHE A 35 9.75 2.29 2.08
CA PHE A 35 9.33 1.80 3.38
C PHE A 35 8.96 0.30 3.37
N PHE A 36 8.06 -0.09 2.47
CA PHE A 36 7.56 -1.46 2.36
C PHE A 36 8.46 -2.37 1.53
N GLY A 37 9.40 -1.79 0.77
CA GLY A 37 10.19 -2.49 -0.23
C GLY A 37 9.55 -2.47 -1.62
N ARG A 38 10.34 -2.82 -2.63
CA ARG A 38 9.91 -2.83 -4.04
C ARG A 38 9.16 -4.11 -4.45
N HIS A 39 9.28 -5.18 -3.66
CA HIS A 39 8.63 -6.46 -3.91
C HIS A 39 7.63 -6.73 -2.81
N MET A 40 6.34 -6.52 -3.10
CA MET A 40 5.24 -6.77 -2.17
C MET A 40 4.53 -8.06 -2.53
N LEU A 41 4.26 -8.89 -1.52
CA LEU A 41 3.37 -10.04 -1.69
C LEU A 41 1.93 -9.54 -1.87
N PRO A 42 1.04 -10.33 -2.49
CA PRO A 42 -0.38 -10.01 -2.53
C PRO A 42 -0.92 -9.71 -1.13
N HIS A 43 -1.58 -8.56 -1.00
CA HIS A 43 -2.16 -8.07 0.25
C HIS A 43 -3.48 -7.36 -0.03
N ARG A 44 -4.22 -7.08 1.04
CA ARG A 44 -5.44 -6.27 1.07
C ARG A 44 -5.14 -4.95 1.74
N HIS A 45 -5.98 -3.97 1.48
CA HIS A 45 -6.04 -2.74 2.26
C HIS A 45 -7.44 -2.61 2.84
N GLU A 46 -7.51 -2.36 4.15
CA GLU A 46 -8.77 -2.08 4.82
C GLU A 46 -9.23 -0.65 4.53
N GLN A 47 -10.54 -0.42 4.58
CA GLN A 47 -11.18 0.90 4.69
C GLN A 47 -11.11 1.83 3.46
N TYR A 48 -10.18 1.64 2.52
CA TYR A 48 -10.01 2.54 1.38
C TYR A 48 -10.17 1.84 0.02
N PHE A 49 -10.87 2.50 -0.91
CA PHE A 49 -10.76 2.16 -2.33
C PHE A 49 -9.40 2.63 -2.86
N GLN A 50 -8.70 1.77 -3.60
CA GLN A 50 -7.34 2.07 -4.06
C GLN A 50 -7.32 2.45 -5.54
N MET A 51 -6.64 3.55 -5.84
CA MET A 51 -6.34 3.99 -7.20
C MET A 51 -4.84 4.23 -7.34
N HIS A 52 -4.28 3.65 -8.40
CA HIS A 52 -2.85 3.66 -8.67
C HIS A 52 -2.60 4.29 -10.05
N PHE A 53 -1.80 5.35 -10.09
CA PHE A 53 -1.41 6.03 -11.33
C PHE A 53 0.10 6.10 -11.46
N LEU A 54 0.64 5.51 -12.53
CA LEU A 54 2.07 5.52 -12.83
C LEU A 54 2.40 6.60 -13.86
N ASN A 55 3.01 7.69 -13.41
CA ASN A 55 3.42 8.79 -14.29
C ASN A 55 4.65 8.45 -15.16
N SER A 56 5.56 7.62 -14.64
CA SER A 56 6.79 7.19 -15.32
C SER A 56 7.36 5.93 -14.69
N GLY A 57 8.05 5.10 -15.48
CA GLY A 57 8.67 3.84 -15.02
C GLY A 57 7.81 2.62 -15.36
N GLN A 58 8.02 1.51 -14.63
CA GLN A 58 7.30 0.25 -14.83
C GLN A 58 6.97 -0.39 -13.47
N ILE A 59 5.81 -1.04 -13.41
CA ILE A 59 5.37 -1.89 -12.29
C ILE A 59 4.98 -3.25 -12.86
N GLU A 60 5.30 -4.32 -12.13
CA GLU A 60 4.83 -5.68 -12.36
C GLU A 60 3.90 -6.04 -11.20
N LEU A 61 2.70 -6.54 -11.51
CA LEU A 61 1.62 -6.84 -10.55
C LEU A 61 1.28 -8.33 -10.56
#